data_AF-A0A914CBG2-F1
#
_entry.id   AF-A0A914CBG2-F1
#
_cell.length_a   1.000
_cell.length_b   1.000
_cell.length_c   1.000
_cell.angle_alpha   90.00
_cell.angle_beta   90.00
_cell.angle_gamma   90.00
#
_symmetry.space_group_name_H-M   'P 1'
#
loop_
_entity.id
_entity.type
_entity.pdbx_description
1 polymer ?
#
loop_
_entity_poly.entity_id
_entity_poly.type
_entity_poly.pdbx_seq_one_letter_code
_entity_poly.pdbx_strand_id
1 'polypeptide(L)'
;GTAKFTQYAVLFDEIDIPEKIVKYFLLSLCYEHQIVSSAISIPAPVYQADELAKRGMNVYRELKNCYDELKNLIPNLPRLPIPPEEYHTLTNRLCYLGSRLESQRVTA
;
A
#
# COMPACT_ATOMS: atom_id res chain seq x y z
N GLY A 1 -2.18 27.52 9.81
CA GLY A 1 -1.25 27.04 8.78
C GLY A 1 -1.86 27.25 7.40
N THR A 2 -1.06 27.19 6.34
CA THR A 2 -1.53 27.31 4.94
C THR A 2 -1.71 25.91 4.35
N ALA A 3 -2.86 25.65 3.73
CA ALA A 3 -3.13 24.36 3.10
C ALA A 3 -2.17 24.09 1.93
N LYS A 4 -1.68 22.85 1.82
CA LYS A 4 -0.94 22.37 0.64
C LYS A 4 -1.94 21.79 -0.35
N PHE A 5 -1.90 22.26 -1.58
CA PHE A 5 -2.75 21.74 -2.66
C PHE A 5 -2.15 20.47 -3.25
N THR A 6 -2.99 19.46 -3.46
CA THR A 6 -2.61 18.23 -4.13
C THR A 6 -2.67 18.43 -5.64
N GLN A 7 -1.57 18.15 -6.33
CA GLN A 7 -1.51 18.16 -7.79
C GLN A 7 -1.71 16.74 -8.33
N TYR A 8 -2.59 16.60 -9.31
CA TYR A 8 -2.85 15.33 -10.01
C TYR A 8 -2.38 15.44 -11.45
N ALA A 9 -1.79 14.36 -11.98
CA ALA A 9 -1.39 14.23 -13.38
C ALA A 9 -1.95 12.91 -13.93
N VAL A 10 -2.62 12.98 -15.08
CA VAL A 10 -3.08 11.80 -15.81
C VAL A 10 -1.92 11.30 -16.66
N LEU A 11 -1.40 10.12 -16.33
CA LEU A 11 -0.29 9.50 -17.06
C LEU A 11 -0.79 8.64 -18.24
N PHE A 12 -1.99 8.09 -18.10
CA PHE A 12 -2.58 7.16 -19.05
C PHE A 12 -4.10 7.16 -18.88
N ASP A 13 -4.83 7.23 -20.00
CA ASP A 13 -6.30 7.21 -20.06
C ASP A 13 -6.74 6.52 -21.36
N GLU A 14 -7.34 5.34 -21.24
CA GLU A 14 -7.77 4.54 -22.39
C GLU A 14 -9.15 4.94 -22.92
N ILE A 15 -9.97 5.59 -22.08
CA ILE A 15 -11.39 5.84 -22.36
C ILE A 15 -11.71 7.33 -22.55
N ASP A 16 -10.68 8.18 -22.57
CA ASP A 16 -10.76 9.63 -22.79
C ASP A 16 -11.77 10.29 -21.82
N ILE A 17 -11.57 10.08 -20.52
CA ILE A 17 -12.44 10.63 -19.48
C ILE A 17 -12.28 12.15 -19.47
N PRO A 18 -13.37 12.93 -19.55
CA PRO A 18 -13.27 14.38 -19.43
C PRO A 18 -12.60 14.78 -18.10
N GLU A 19 -11.60 15.66 -18.15
CA GLU A 19 -10.79 16.08 -16.99
C GLU A 19 -11.66 16.54 -15.80
N LYS A 20 -12.78 17.22 -16.10
CA LYS A 20 -13.76 17.65 -15.09
C LYS A 20 -14.35 16.47 -14.30
N ILE A 21 -14.66 15.38 -14.98
CA ILE A 21 -15.19 14.16 -14.35
C ILE A 21 -14.13 13.51 -13.48
N VAL A 22 -12.88 13.42 -13.95
CA VAL A 22 -11.75 12.90 -13.15
C VAL A 22 -11.59 13.71 -11.85
N LYS A 23 -11.64 15.04 -11.93
CA LYS A 23 -11.53 15.92 -10.75
C LYS A 23 -12.66 15.70 -9.74
N TYR A 24 -13.91 15.57 -10.20
CA TYR A 24 -15.02 15.28 -9.30
C TYR A 24 -14.91 13.89 -8.68
N PHE A 25 -14.53 12.89 -9.47
CA PHE A 25 -14.33 11.53 -8.99
C PHE A 25 -13.25 11.49 -7.90
N LEU A 26 -12.10 12.11 -8.12
CA LEU A 26 -11.03 12.21 -7.13
C LEU A 26 -11.51 12.94 -5.85
N LEU A 27 -12.28 14.02 -6.00
CA LEU A 27 -12.85 14.73 -4.85
C LEU A 27 -13.82 13.84 -4.06
N SER A 28 -14.71 13.09 -4.73
CA SER A 28 -15.60 12.13 -4.07
C SER A 28 -14.82 11.10 -3.26
N LEU A 29 -13.74 10.55 -3.82
CA LEU A 29 -12.87 9.61 -3.10
C LEU A 29 -12.20 10.21 -1.86
N CYS A 30 -12.06 11.54 -1.75
CA CYS A 30 -11.56 12.19 -0.54
C CYS A 30 -12.57 12.14 0.63
N TYR A 31 -13.85 11.84 0.38
CA TYR A 31 -14.88 11.70 1.42
C TYR A 31 -15.08 10.25 1.88
N GLU A 32 -14.46 9.28 1.21
CA GLU A 32 -14.63 7.84 1.49
C GLU A 32 -13.70 7.33 2.61
N HIS A 33 -13.03 8.22 3.35
CA HIS A 33 -12.11 7.82 4.41
C HIS A 33 -12.87 7.37 5.66
N GLN A 34 -12.91 6.06 5.92
CA GLN A 34 -13.75 5.43 6.96
C GLN A 34 -13.49 5.93 8.40
N ILE A 35 -12.34 6.54 8.68
CA ILE A 35 -11.95 6.95 10.04
C ILE A 35 -12.45 8.37 10.38
N VAL A 36 -12.68 9.23 9.39
CA VAL A 36 -13.07 10.63 9.61
C VAL A 36 -14.29 10.99 8.79
N SER A 37 -15.20 11.78 9.35
CA SER A 37 -16.43 12.21 8.66
C SER A 37 -16.23 13.43 7.75
N SER A 38 -14.98 13.89 7.58
CA SER A 38 -14.61 15.06 6.78
C SER A 38 -13.72 14.65 5.61
N ALA A 39 -13.73 15.42 4.53
CA ALA A 39 -12.80 15.19 3.42
C ALA A 39 -11.34 15.22 3.88
N ILE A 40 -10.56 14.26 3.39
CA ILE A 40 -9.11 14.21 3.53
C ILE A 40 -8.42 14.88 2.33
N SER A 41 -7.12 15.16 2.46
CA SER A 41 -6.35 15.97 1.49
C SER A 41 -6.01 15.25 0.17
N ILE A 42 -6.15 13.93 0.13
CA ILE A 42 -5.86 13.06 -1.01
C ILE A 42 -6.93 11.95 -1.07
N PRO A 43 -7.15 11.28 -2.21
CA PRO A 43 -8.15 10.22 -2.33
C PRO A 43 -7.91 9.09 -1.31
N ALA A 44 -8.98 8.56 -0.72
CA ALA A 44 -8.89 7.50 0.29
C ALA A 44 -7.99 6.32 -0.10
N PRO A 45 -8.00 5.80 -1.35
CA PRO A 45 -7.10 4.71 -1.75
C PRO A 45 -5.61 5.09 -1.63
N VAL A 46 -5.23 6.33 -1.94
CA VAL A 46 -3.83 6.79 -1.83
C VAL A 46 -3.42 6.90 -0.38
N TYR A 47 -4.31 7.41 0.47
CA TYR A 47 -4.08 7.50 1.91
C TYR A 47 -3.91 6.10 2.54
N GLN A 48 -4.79 5.17 2.20
CA GLN A 48 -4.72 3.79 2.67
C GLN A 48 -3.43 3.09 2.23
N ALA A 49 -2.97 3.33 1.00
CA ALA A 49 -1.70 2.78 0.52
C ALA A 49 -0.49 3.27 1.37
N ASP A 50 -0.48 4.55 1.75
CA ASP A 50 0.56 5.11 2.64
C ASP A 50 0.51 4.48 4.04
N GLU A 51 -0.68 4.32 4.62
CA GLU A 51 -0.84 3.65 5.92
C GLU A 51 -0.41 2.18 5.88
N LEU A 52 -0.71 1.46 4.79
CA LEU A 52 -0.22 0.09 4.58
C LEU A 52 1.30 0.04 4.44
N ALA A 53 1.91 1.00 3.76
CA ALA A 53 3.36 1.09 3.64
C ALA A 53 4.04 1.35 5.00
N LYS A 54 3.50 2.28 5.81
CA LYS A 54 3.96 2.52 7.19
C LYS A 54 3.84 1.27 8.04
N ARG A 55 2.71 0.57 7.97
CA ARG A 55 2.49 -0.70 8.68
C ARG A 55 3.48 -1.77 8.25
N GLY A 56 3.71 -1.93 6.94
CA GLY A 56 4.69 -2.86 6.40
C GLY A 56 6.11 -2.57 6.90
N MET A 57 6.51 -1.29 6.96
CA MET A 57 7.79 -0.88 7.52
C MET A 57 7.92 -1.24 9.01
N ASN A 58 6.86 -1.05 9.79
CA ASN A 58 6.88 -1.44 11.21
C ASN A 58 7.02 -2.96 11.39
N VAL A 59 6.29 -3.76 10.61
CA VAL A 59 6.43 -5.22 10.60
C VAL A 59 7.86 -5.63 10.22
N TYR A 60 8.45 -4.98 9.21
CA TYR A 60 9.83 -5.23 8.81
C TYR A 60 10.85 -4.88 9.91
N ARG A 61 10.65 -3.78 10.64
CA ARG A 61 11.51 -3.40 11.77
C ARG A 61 11.46 -4.45 12.88
N GLU A 62 10.27 -4.93 13.23
CA GLU A 62 10.14 -6.00 14.23
C GLU A 62 10.79 -7.31 13.78
N LEU A 63 10.62 -7.69 12.50
CA LEU A 63 11.32 -8.84 11.93
C LEU A 63 12.83 -8.70 12.07
N LYS A 64 13.37 -7.51 11.80
CA LYS A 64 14.81 -7.22 11.94
C LYS A 64 15.29 -7.35 13.39
N ASN A 65 14.50 -6.88 14.36
CA ASN A 65 14.84 -6.95 15.78
C ASN A 65 14.91 -8.41 16.28
N CYS A 66 13.97 -9.25 15.85
CA CYS A 66 13.91 -10.66 16.25
C CYS A 66 14.67 -11.61 15.29
N TYR A 67 15.34 -11.08 14.27
CA TYR A 67 15.90 -11.89 13.19
C TYR A 67 16.91 -12.93 13.66
N ASP A 68 17.78 -12.57 14.61
CA ASP A 68 18.81 -13.47 15.12
C ASP A 68 18.25 -14.68 15.87
N GLU A 69 17.09 -14.52 16.50
CA GLU A 69 16.36 -15.61 17.14
C GLU A 69 15.61 -16.44 16.09
N LEU A 70 14.90 -15.77 15.18
CA LEU A 70 14.05 -16.40 14.17
C LEU A 70 14.84 -17.18 13.11
N LYS A 71 16.04 -16.73 12.72
CA LYS A 71 16.87 -17.39 11.69
C LYS A 71 17.26 -18.82 12.08
N ASN A 72 17.30 -19.12 13.38
CA ASN A 72 17.61 -20.46 13.90
C ASN A 72 16.35 -21.33 14.05
N LEU A 73 15.17 -20.71 14.15
CA LEU A 73 13.89 -21.39 14.38
C LEU A 73 13.12 -21.66 13.08
N ILE A 74 13.23 -20.78 12.09
CA ILE A 74 12.45 -20.83 10.85
C ILE A 74 13.38 -21.23 9.69
N PRO A 75 13.31 -22.49 9.21
CA PRO A 75 14.03 -22.88 8.00
C PRO A 75 13.51 -22.07 6.81
N ASN A 76 14.43 -21.47 6.05
CA ASN A 76 14.18 -20.60 4.89
C ASN A 76 13.66 -19.18 5.20
N LEU A 77 13.97 -18.64 6.38
CA LEU A 77 13.79 -17.20 6.63
C LEU A 77 14.61 -16.38 5.61
N PRO A 78 14.01 -15.37 4.93
CA PRO A 78 14.73 -14.52 3.99
C PRO A 78 15.92 -13.83 4.67
N ARG A 79 17.05 -13.71 3.97
CA ARG A 79 18.21 -12.99 4.51
C ARG A 79 17.89 -11.51 4.67
N LEU A 80 18.31 -10.93 5.79
CA LEU A 80 18.23 -9.49 6.03
C LEU A 80 19.62 -8.82 5.90
N PRO A 81 19.73 -7.65 5.26
CA PRO A 81 18.67 -6.95 4.52
C PRO A 81 18.28 -7.73 3.26
N ILE A 82 16.98 -7.68 2.90
CA ILE A 82 16.49 -8.32 1.68
C ILE A 82 17.06 -7.52 0.50
N PRO A 83 17.79 -8.17 -0.43
CA PRO A 83 18.29 -7.48 -1.61
C PRO A 83 17.13 -6.95 -2.47
N PRO A 84 17.26 -5.77 -3.11
CA PRO A 84 16.19 -5.23 -3.97
C PRO A 84 15.73 -6.20 -5.06
N GLU A 85 16.65 -6.98 -5.62
CA GLU A 85 16.39 -8.04 -6.59
C GLU A 85 15.49 -9.17 -6.07
N GLU A 86 15.42 -9.36 -4.75
CA GLU A 86 14.55 -10.36 -4.11
C GLU A 86 13.15 -9.82 -3.77
N TYR A 87 12.88 -8.51 -3.89
CA TYR A 87 11.56 -7.95 -3.60
C TYR A 87 10.47 -8.54 -4.49
N HIS A 88 10.75 -8.80 -5.76
CA HIS A 88 9.79 -9.45 -6.66
C HIS A 88 9.44 -10.87 -6.19
N THR A 89 10.46 -11.64 -5.79
CA THR A 89 10.29 -12.99 -5.24
C THR A 89 9.52 -12.94 -3.93
N LEU A 90 9.81 -11.96 -3.06
CA LEU A 90 9.13 -11.77 -1.79
C LEU A 90 7.66 -11.41 -2.00
N THR A 91 7.35 -10.48 -2.89
CA THR A 91 5.97 -10.13 -3.25
C THR A 91 5.23 -11.36 -3.77
N ASN A 92 5.83 -12.16 -4.66
CA ASN A 92 5.19 -13.38 -5.17
C ASN A 92 5.01 -14.47 -4.10
N ARG A 93 5.90 -14.54 -3.09
CA ARG A 93 5.80 -15.51 -1.99
C ARG A 93 4.84 -15.08 -0.87
N LEU A 94 4.77 -13.79 -0.58
CA LEU A 94 3.97 -13.22 0.51
C LEU A 94 2.59 -12.74 0.06
N CYS A 95 2.45 -12.33 -1.21
CA CYS A 95 1.13 -12.07 -1.74
C CYS A 95 0.44 -13.42 -1.95
N TYR A 96 -0.76 -13.54 -1.42
CA TYR A 96 -1.58 -14.75 -1.60
C TYR A 96 -2.12 -14.89 -3.03
N LEU A 97 -1.64 -14.09 -3.99
CA LEU A 97 -2.10 -14.07 -5.39
C LEU A 97 -1.85 -15.44 -6.04
N GLY A 98 -2.91 -16.08 -6.55
CA GLY A 98 -2.85 -17.42 -7.13
C GLY A 98 -2.60 -18.56 -6.13
N SER A 99 -2.69 -18.30 -4.82
CA SER A 99 -2.56 -19.32 -3.78
C SER A 99 -3.93 -19.76 -3.24
N ARG A 100 -3.99 -20.87 -2.50
CA ARG A 100 -5.21 -21.33 -1.84
C ARG A 100 -5.79 -20.32 -0.83
N LEU A 101 -4.99 -19.37 -0.35
CA LEU A 101 -5.38 -18.31 0.58
C LEU A 101 -5.73 -16.99 -0.12
N GLU A 102 -5.80 -16.98 -1.45
CA GLU A 102 -6.13 -15.78 -2.24
C GLU A 102 -7.45 -15.14 -1.79
N SER A 103 -8.46 -15.95 -1.49
CA SER A 103 -9.77 -15.51 -1.02
C SER A 103 -9.76 -14.86 0.36
N GLN A 104 -8.66 -14.96 1.11
CA GLN A 104 -8.50 -14.32 2.42
C GLN A 104 -7.78 -12.97 2.33
N ARG A 105 -7.47 -12.49 1.12
CA ARG A 105 -6.97 -11.14 0.94
C ARG A 105 -8.04 -10.14 1.36
N VAL A 106 -7.76 -9.41 2.44
CA VAL A 106 -8.53 -8.22 2.80
C VAL A 106 -8.00 -7.08 1.93
N THR A 107 -8.71 -6.80 0.83
CA THR A 107 -8.64 -5.50 0.17
C THR A 107 -9.54 -4.57 0.98
N ALA A 108 -8.92 -3.74 1.82
CA ALA A 108 -9.60 -2.61 2.45
C ALA A 108 -9.86 -1.51 1.40
#